data_AF-A0A388MC16-F1
#
_entry.id   AF-A0A388MC16-F1
#
_cell.length_a   1.000
_cell.length_b   1.000
_cell.length_c   1.000
_cell.angle_alpha   90.00
_cell.angle_beta   90.00
_cell.angle_gamma   90.00
#
_symmetry.space_group_name_H-M   'P 1'
#
loop_
_entity.id
_entity.type
_entity.pdbx_description
1 polymer ?
#
loop_
_entity_poly.entity_id
_entity_poly.type
_entity_poly.pdbx_seq_one_letter_code
_entity_poly.pdbx_strand_id
1 'polypeptide(L)'
;MSDSATKAVPHQTQCHVSSTTSDTVPHKQCHVRHSATSAVPRHTVPRQQSHVSNMTGLPGQLANESIADYKQRFHAQLALIEAEEQRQLAAKAAQLQAEAAATAEKLRLQAEADADAQARRKEAQDLLQRHEANSIERLKFWHFEPNGDDATPEEQHKEFMAKLVTKLVYTCNHLQSELANLQRAVRNHKTQHEDATWAPDACVQDLEHPPRPDAGASSSAPSSRQLEERVDHVGAMLGDISTFAAPTTISSQLHTLKTEVQQL
;
A
#
# COMPACT_ATOMS: atom_id res chain seq x y z
N MET A 1 43.12 -30.11 6.99
CA MET A 1 42.52 -29.69 8.26
C MET A 1 42.60 -28.17 8.32
N SER A 2 41.50 -27.56 7.88
CA SER A 2 41.05 -26.16 8.00
C SER A 2 39.86 -26.08 7.05
N ASP A 3 38.68 -25.68 7.52
CA ASP A 3 38.08 -24.42 7.07
C ASP A 3 36.66 -24.17 7.61
N SER A 4 36.50 -22.90 7.94
CA SER A 4 35.33 -22.14 8.36
C SER A 4 34.13 -22.28 7.42
N ALA A 5 32.91 -22.26 7.99
CA ALA A 5 31.69 -22.02 7.22
C ALA A 5 30.88 -20.89 7.87
N THR A 6 31.09 -19.69 7.35
CA THR A 6 30.34 -18.46 7.58
C THR A 6 28.90 -18.62 7.08
N LYS A 7 27.91 -18.42 7.95
CA LYS A 7 26.49 -18.35 7.57
C LYS A 7 26.23 -17.06 6.76
N ALA A 8 25.84 -17.22 5.49
CA ALA A 8 25.32 -16.14 4.68
C ALA A 8 23.81 -15.99 4.90
N VAL A 9 23.39 -14.75 5.21
CA VAL A 9 22.00 -14.30 5.37
C VAL A 9 21.45 -13.97 3.97
N PRO A 10 20.25 -14.44 3.56
CA PRO A 10 19.69 -14.03 2.29
C PRO A 10 19.07 -12.63 2.39
N HIS A 11 19.51 -11.75 1.49
CA HIS A 11 18.97 -10.41 1.28
C HIS A 11 17.52 -10.47 0.78
N GLN A 12 16.63 -9.76 1.47
CA GLN A 12 15.25 -9.52 1.09
C GLN A 12 15.20 -8.34 0.11
N THR A 13 15.04 -8.61 -1.19
CA THR A 13 14.72 -7.58 -2.19
C THR A 13 13.21 -7.45 -2.32
N GLN A 14 12.69 -6.37 -1.77
CA GLN A 14 11.28 -5.99 -1.81
C GLN A 14 10.99 -5.24 -3.11
N CYS A 15 10.39 -5.92 -4.09
CA CYS A 15 9.84 -5.31 -5.29
C CYS A 15 8.44 -4.76 -4.97
N HIS A 16 8.30 -3.44 -4.91
CA HIS A 16 7.00 -2.79 -4.88
C HIS A 16 6.47 -2.60 -6.31
N VAL A 17 5.42 -3.36 -6.64
CA VAL A 17 4.56 -3.14 -7.81
C VAL A 17 3.42 -2.23 -7.35
N SER A 18 3.36 -1.01 -7.87
CA SER A 18 2.20 -0.15 -7.72
C SER A 18 1.42 -0.13 -9.03
N SER A 19 0.29 -0.84 -9.04
CA SER A 19 -0.78 -0.64 -10.00
C SER A 19 -1.73 0.43 -9.48
N THR A 20 -1.85 1.56 -10.18
CA THR A 20 -3.11 2.34 -10.22
C THR A 20 -3.18 3.13 -11.52
N THR A 21 -4.17 2.76 -12.32
CA THR A 21 -4.77 3.49 -13.45
C THR A 21 -5.23 4.88 -13.06
N SER A 22 -5.02 5.88 -13.93
CA SER A 22 -6.02 6.91 -14.25
C SER A 22 -5.60 7.72 -15.48
N ASP A 23 -6.54 7.79 -16.42
CA ASP A 23 -6.56 8.58 -17.64
C ASP A 23 -6.30 10.07 -17.43
N THR A 24 -5.46 10.69 -18.27
CA THR A 24 -5.84 11.92 -18.99
C THR A 24 -4.91 12.19 -20.19
N VAL A 25 -5.50 12.27 -21.38
CA VAL A 25 -4.87 12.67 -22.65
C VAL A 25 -4.92 14.20 -22.78
N PRO A 26 -3.88 14.86 -23.33
CA PRO A 26 -4.06 16.12 -24.03
C PRO A 26 -3.77 15.98 -25.52
N HIS A 27 -4.87 16.03 -26.27
CA HIS A 27 -4.98 16.18 -27.71
C HIS A 27 -4.41 17.54 -28.17
N LYS A 28 -3.45 17.55 -29.10
CA LYS A 28 -3.17 18.72 -29.96
C LYS A 28 -2.97 18.32 -31.43
N GLN A 29 -4.12 18.39 -32.10
CA GLN A 29 -4.40 18.61 -33.51
C GLN A 29 -3.42 19.57 -34.22
N CYS A 30 -2.89 19.13 -35.37
CA CYS A 30 -2.29 20.01 -36.38
C CYS A 30 -2.87 19.66 -37.75
N HIS A 31 -3.80 20.47 -38.26
CA HIS A 31 -4.14 20.51 -39.68
C HIS A 31 -3.47 21.72 -40.34
N VAL A 32 -2.66 21.41 -41.35
CA VAL A 32 -2.50 22.05 -42.67
C VAL A 32 -2.61 23.58 -42.74
N ARG A 33 -1.53 24.23 -43.20
CA ARG A 33 -1.61 25.30 -44.22
C ARG A 33 -0.29 25.48 -44.98
N HIS A 34 -0.48 25.82 -46.24
CA HIS A 34 0.48 25.82 -47.34
C HIS A 34 1.49 26.98 -47.33
N SER A 35 2.57 26.73 -48.07
CA SER A 35 3.63 27.59 -48.59
C SER A 35 3.33 29.08 -48.83
N ALA A 36 4.31 29.94 -48.53
CA ALA A 36 4.74 31.06 -49.37
C ALA A 36 6.13 31.63 -48.93
N THR A 37 7.07 31.56 -49.87
CA THR A 37 8.14 32.51 -50.28
C THR A 37 8.87 33.43 -49.29
N SER A 38 10.20 33.44 -49.48
CA SER A 38 11.15 34.57 -49.36
C SER A 38 11.69 34.97 -47.98
N ALA A 39 12.96 34.64 -47.73
CA ALA A 39 14.04 35.61 -47.55
C ALA A 39 15.34 34.89 -47.13
N VAL A 40 16.39 35.08 -47.91
CA VAL A 40 17.76 34.68 -47.59
C VAL A 40 18.34 35.65 -46.54
N PRO A 41 19.11 35.14 -45.56
CA PRO A 41 20.48 35.65 -45.45
C PRO A 41 21.49 34.50 -45.39
N ARG A 42 22.51 34.64 -46.24
CA ARG A 42 23.70 33.78 -46.31
C ARG A 42 24.43 33.78 -44.96
N HIS A 43 24.82 32.61 -44.46
CA HIS A 43 26.03 32.47 -43.66
C HIS A 43 26.60 31.03 -43.76
N THR A 44 27.69 30.94 -44.53
CA THR A 44 28.86 30.05 -44.34
C THR A 44 28.64 28.59 -43.93
N VAL A 45 28.68 27.72 -44.94
CA VAL A 45 28.88 26.26 -44.82
C VAL A 45 30.38 25.98 -44.63
N PRO A 46 30.83 25.24 -43.58
CA PRO A 46 32.09 24.53 -43.65
C PRO A 46 31.86 23.32 -44.55
N ARG A 47 32.50 23.33 -45.72
CA ARG A 47 32.54 22.23 -46.68
C ARG A 47 33.14 20.99 -46.01
N GLN A 48 32.32 20.17 -45.37
CA GLN A 48 32.68 18.76 -45.17
C GLN A 48 32.60 18.07 -46.52
N GLN A 49 33.76 17.62 -46.97
CA GLN A 49 33.95 16.86 -48.18
C GLN A 49 33.05 15.62 -48.11
N SER A 50 32.07 15.57 -49.01
CA SER A 50 31.37 14.34 -49.32
C SER A 50 32.38 13.34 -49.87
N HIS A 51 32.79 12.39 -49.05
CA HIS A 51 33.27 11.11 -49.54
C HIS A 51 32.14 10.53 -50.39
N VAL A 52 32.31 10.61 -51.71
CA VAL A 52 31.52 9.86 -52.68
C VAL A 52 31.91 8.39 -52.51
N SER A 53 31.28 7.70 -51.56
CA SER A 53 31.26 6.24 -51.56
C SER A 53 30.09 5.78 -52.41
N ASN A 54 30.39 4.93 -53.39
CA ASN A 54 29.45 4.28 -54.31
C ASN A 54 28.14 3.85 -53.62
N MET A 55 27.05 4.57 -53.88
CA MET A 55 25.68 4.17 -53.48
C MET A 55 25.03 3.37 -54.61
N THR A 56 25.59 2.21 -54.97
CA THR A 56 24.98 1.32 -55.98
C THR A 56 24.33 0.07 -55.37
N GLY A 57 24.25 -0.02 -54.04
CA GLY A 57 23.64 -1.13 -53.30
C GLY A 57 22.28 -0.79 -52.69
N LEU A 58 21.42 -1.79 -52.52
CA LEU A 58 20.17 -1.69 -51.76
C LEU A 58 20.46 -1.42 -50.27
N PRO A 59 19.56 -0.75 -49.54
CA PRO A 59 19.73 -0.53 -48.09
C PRO A 59 19.92 -1.84 -47.34
N GLY A 60 20.97 -1.95 -46.51
CA GLY A 60 21.28 -3.17 -45.76
C GLY A 60 21.98 -4.28 -46.55
N GLN A 61 22.28 -4.05 -47.84
CA GLN A 61 23.13 -4.93 -48.63
C GLN A 61 24.59 -4.82 -48.17
N LEU A 62 25.24 -5.96 -47.95
CA LEU A 62 26.63 -6.01 -47.50
C LEU A 62 27.60 -5.70 -48.66
N ALA A 63 28.81 -5.25 -48.33
CA ALA A 63 29.82 -4.95 -49.33
C ALA A 63 30.16 -6.21 -50.16
N ASN A 64 30.14 -6.08 -51.50
CA ASN A 64 30.37 -7.16 -52.47
C ASN A 64 29.34 -8.29 -52.47
N GLU A 65 28.18 -8.08 -51.86
CA GLU A 65 27.10 -9.06 -51.88
C GLU A 65 26.30 -9.02 -53.18
N SER A 66 25.98 -10.19 -53.76
CA SER A 66 25.07 -10.25 -54.90
C SER A 66 23.62 -9.96 -54.50
N ILE A 67 22.81 -9.45 -55.43
CA ILE A 67 21.38 -9.20 -55.19
C ILE A 67 20.62 -10.49 -54.84
N ALA A 68 21.07 -11.65 -55.34
CA ALA A 68 20.47 -12.95 -55.02
C ALA A 68 20.73 -13.36 -53.57
N ASP A 69 21.97 -13.20 -53.10
CA ASP A 69 22.34 -13.48 -51.70
C ASP A 69 21.60 -12.55 -50.73
N TYR A 70 21.44 -11.28 -51.11
CA TYR A 70 20.68 -10.30 -50.32
C TYR A 70 19.22 -10.73 -50.16
N LYS A 71 18.57 -11.13 -51.26
CA LYS A 71 17.21 -11.66 -51.23
C LYS A 71 17.11 -12.90 -50.35
N GLN A 72 18.05 -13.83 -50.47
CA GLN A 72 18.05 -15.06 -49.70
C GLN A 72 18.19 -14.79 -48.20
N ARG A 73 19.11 -13.90 -47.79
CA ARG A 73 19.25 -13.50 -46.38
C ARG A 73 18.01 -12.81 -45.85
N PHE A 74 17.39 -11.94 -46.65
CA PHE A 74 16.15 -11.27 -46.25
C PHE A 74 15.02 -12.29 -46.01
N HIS A 75 14.86 -13.28 -46.88
CA HIS A 75 13.89 -14.36 -46.67
C HIS A 75 14.22 -15.21 -45.43
N ALA A 76 15.50 -15.48 -45.17
CA ALA A 76 15.91 -16.19 -43.96
C ALA A 76 15.61 -15.38 -42.68
N GLN A 77 15.79 -14.06 -42.71
CA GLN A 77 15.41 -13.17 -41.59
C GLN A 77 13.90 -13.16 -41.34
N LEU A 78 13.08 -13.13 -42.40
CA LEU A 78 11.63 -13.24 -42.26
C LEU A 78 11.21 -14.56 -41.61
N ALA A 79 11.80 -15.68 -42.03
CA ALA A 79 11.52 -16.99 -41.42
C ALA A 79 11.93 -17.05 -39.94
N LEU A 80 13.03 -16.37 -39.56
CA LEU A 80 13.43 -16.25 -38.15
C LEU A 80 12.44 -15.41 -37.34
N ILE A 81 11.90 -14.33 -37.90
CA ILE A 81 10.88 -13.49 -37.26
C ILE A 81 9.60 -14.30 -37.04
N GLU A 82 9.12 -15.01 -38.06
CA GLU A 82 7.93 -15.87 -37.92
C GLU A 82 8.13 -16.97 -36.86
N ALA A 83 9.30 -17.62 -36.84
CA ALA A 83 9.61 -18.63 -35.84
C ALA A 83 9.64 -18.05 -34.41
N GLU A 84 10.15 -16.84 -34.24
CA GLU A 84 10.18 -16.17 -32.94
C GLU A 84 8.78 -15.71 -32.51
N GLU A 85 7.95 -15.22 -33.44
CA GLU A 85 6.55 -14.91 -33.16
C GLU A 85 5.77 -16.15 -32.69
N GLN A 86 5.97 -17.30 -33.34
CA GLN A 86 5.37 -18.57 -32.92
C GLN A 86 5.88 -19.00 -31.54
N ARG A 87 7.18 -18.85 -31.26
CA ARG A 87 7.74 -19.11 -29.93
C ARG A 87 7.10 -18.22 -28.87
N GLN A 88 6.92 -16.94 -29.14
CA GLN A 88 6.28 -16.00 -28.21
C GLN A 88 4.81 -16.34 -27.96
N LEU A 89 4.07 -16.77 -29.00
CA LEU A 89 2.70 -17.25 -28.85
C LEU A 89 2.65 -18.50 -27.96
N ALA A 90 3.54 -19.47 -28.17
CA ALA A 90 3.65 -20.65 -27.34
C ALA A 90 4.04 -20.32 -25.89
N ALA A 91 4.97 -19.38 -25.69
CA ALA A 91 5.37 -18.93 -24.37
C ALA A 91 4.21 -18.23 -23.63
N LYS A 92 3.45 -17.38 -24.31
CA LYS A 92 2.25 -16.74 -23.74
C LYS A 92 1.18 -17.76 -23.38
N ALA A 93 0.95 -18.76 -24.24
CA ALA A 93 0.01 -19.84 -23.95
C ALA A 93 0.44 -20.65 -22.71
N ALA A 94 1.73 -21.00 -22.62
CA ALA A 94 2.29 -21.70 -21.47
C ALA A 94 2.20 -20.87 -20.18
N GLN A 95 2.45 -19.56 -20.25
CA GLN A 95 2.29 -18.66 -19.11
C GLN A 95 0.84 -18.63 -18.62
N LEU A 96 -0.13 -18.45 -19.52
CA LEU A 96 -1.56 -18.46 -19.17
C LEU A 96 -1.99 -19.79 -18.54
N GLN A 97 -1.47 -20.91 -19.05
CA GLN A 97 -1.72 -22.23 -18.48
C GLN A 97 -1.11 -22.38 -17.08
N ALA A 98 0.11 -21.89 -16.86
CA ALA A 98 0.76 -21.91 -15.56
C ALA A 98 0.03 -21.04 -14.54
N GLU A 99 -0.44 -19.85 -14.94
CA GLU A 99 -1.26 -18.97 -14.09
C GLU A 99 -2.62 -19.62 -13.73
N ALA A 100 -3.27 -20.27 -14.70
CA ALA A 100 -4.50 -21.03 -14.45
C ALA A 100 -4.26 -22.21 -13.49
N ALA A 101 -3.15 -22.95 -13.65
CA ALA A 101 -2.79 -24.03 -12.75
C ALA A 101 -2.45 -23.52 -11.33
N ALA A 102 -1.72 -22.41 -11.22
CA ALA A 102 -1.37 -21.80 -9.94
C ALA A 102 -2.62 -21.30 -9.19
N THR A 103 -3.59 -20.71 -9.90
CA THR A 103 -4.86 -20.28 -9.30
C THR A 103 -5.70 -21.47 -8.85
N ALA A 104 -5.76 -22.55 -9.64
CA ALA A 104 -6.44 -23.78 -9.25
C ALA A 104 -5.81 -24.43 -8.00
N GLU A 105 -4.47 -24.51 -7.94
CA GLU A 105 -3.76 -25.08 -6.78
C GLU A 105 -3.96 -24.22 -5.52
N LYS A 106 -3.94 -22.89 -5.66
CA LYS A 106 -4.27 -21.98 -4.56
C LYS A 106 -5.68 -22.22 -4.01
N LEU A 107 -6.67 -22.38 -4.89
CA LEU A 107 -8.05 -22.68 -4.47
C LEU A 107 -8.16 -24.04 -3.78
N ARG A 108 -7.44 -25.06 -4.29
CA ARG A 108 -7.39 -26.39 -3.67
C ARG A 108 -6.83 -26.33 -2.25
N LEU A 109 -5.69 -25.65 -2.07
CA LEU A 109 -5.05 -25.49 -0.76
C LEU A 109 -5.92 -24.69 0.22
N GLN A 110 -6.63 -23.66 -0.27
CA GLN A 110 -7.59 -22.91 0.56
C GLN A 110 -8.73 -23.82 1.04
N ALA A 111 -9.33 -24.60 0.15
CA ALA A 111 -10.40 -25.52 0.51
C ALA A 111 -9.94 -26.60 1.51
N GLU A 112 -8.71 -27.10 1.36
CA GLU A 112 -8.11 -28.05 2.30
C GLU A 112 -7.89 -27.43 3.69
N ALA A 113 -7.37 -26.20 3.74
CA ALA A 113 -7.20 -25.48 5.00
C ALA A 113 -8.55 -25.17 5.70
N ASP A 114 -9.58 -24.81 4.93
CA ASP A 114 -10.92 -24.56 5.46
C ASP A 114 -11.56 -25.84 6.01
N ALA A 115 -11.36 -26.97 5.33
CA ALA A 115 -11.81 -28.28 5.79
C ALA A 115 -11.11 -28.71 7.09
N ASP A 116 -9.79 -28.53 7.21
CA ASP A 116 -9.05 -28.80 8.46
C ASP A 116 -9.53 -27.89 9.60
N ALA A 117 -9.71 -26.60 9.33
CA ALA A 117 -10.23 -25.66 10.33
C ALA A 117 -11.65 -26.04 10.77
N GLN A 118 -12.50 -26.51 9.87
CA GLN A 118 -13.83 -27.01 10.21
C GLN A 118 -13.77 -28.30 11.04
N ALA A 119 -12.90 -29.25 10.69
CA ALA A 119 -12.69 -30.48 11.44
C ALA A 119 -12.28 -30.18 12.88
N ARG A 120 -11.28 -29.29 13.08
CA ARG A 120 -10.82 -28.86 14.41
C ARG A 120 -11.91 -28.20 15.24
N ARG A 121 -12.75 -27.36 14.63
CA ARG A 121 -13.90 -26.74 15.33
C ARG A 121 -14.88 -27.80 15.80
N LYS A 122 -15.18 -28.79 14.96
CA LYS A 122 -16.07 -29.90 15.31
C LYS A 122 -15.49 -30.75 16.45
N GLU A 123 -14.22 -31.11 16.39
CA GLU A 123 -13.55 -31.85 17.48
C GLU A 123 -13.59 -31.08 18.81
N ALA A 124 -13.36 -29.76 18.77
CA ALA A 124 -13.45 -28.91 19.95
C ALA A 124 -14.88 -28.87 20.50
N GLN A 125 -15.89 -28.78 19.62
CA GLN A 125 -17.30 -28.81 20.02
C GLN A 125 -17.68 -30.16 20.64
N ASP A 126 -17.25 -31.27 20.04
CA ASP A 126 -17.49 -32.62 20.57
C ASP A 126 -16.78 -32.83 21.92
N LEU A 127 -15.60 -32.23 22.10
CA LEU A 127 -14.88 -32.26 23.37
C LEU A 127 -15.62 -31.46 24.45
N LEU A 128 -16.10 -30.26 24.13
CA LEU A 128 -16.89 -29.43 25.04
C LEU A 128 -18.18 -30.15 25.45
N GLN A 129 -18.90 -30.72 24.49
CA GLN A 129 -20.14 -31.44 24.76
C GLN A 129 -19.91 -32.67 25.64
N ARG A 130 -18.80 -33.40 25.46
CA ARG A 130 -18.41 -34.49 26.37
C ARG A 130 -18.08 -33.99 27.77
N HIS A 131 -17.35 -32.88 27.87
CA HIS A 131 -17.04 -32.28 29.17
C HIS A 131 -18.31 -31.83 29.90
N GLU A 132 -19.26 -31.22 29.18
CA GLU A 132 -20.57 -30.84 29.72
C GLU A 132 -21.39 -32.05 30.15
N ALA A 133 -21.48 -33.10 29.32
CA ALA A 133 -22.19 -34.31 29.70
C ALA A 133 -21.59 -34.96 30.96
N ASN A 134 -20.25 -35.01 31.04
CA ASN A 134 -19.56 -35.52 32.21
C ASN A 134 -19.76 -34.64 33.46
N SER A 135 -19.76 -33.32 33.31
CA SER A 135 -20.00 -32.40 34.43
C SER A 135 -21.43 -32.51 34.94
N ILE A 136 -22.43 -32.65 34.07
CA ILE A 136 -23.83 -32.89 34.44
C ILE A 136 -23.97 -34.22 35.19
N GLU A 137 -23.35 -35.30 34.71
CA GLU A 137 -23.35 -36.59 35.40
C GLU A 137 -22.74 -36.48 36.80
N ARG A 138 -21.61 -35.80 36.93
CA ARG A 138 -20.98 -35.52 38.23
C ARG A 138 -21.88 -34.66 39.12
N LEU A 139 -22.51 -33.62 38.60
CA LEU A 139 -23.41 -32.76 39.37
C LEU A 139 -24.65 -33.51 39.87
N LYS A 140 -25.19 -34.44 39.05
CA LYS A 140 -26.27 -35.35 39.49
C LYS A 140 -25.83 -36.25 40.63
N PHE A 141 -24.60 -36.76 40.60
CA PHE A 141 -24.03 -37.54 41.71
C PHE A 141 -23.94 -36.72 43.01
N TRP A 142 -23.71 -35.41 42.92
CA TRP A 142 -23.67 -34.52 44.09
C TRP A 142 -25.05 -34.10 44.62
N HIS A 143 -26.17 -34.64 44.09
CA HIS A 143 -27.54 -34.33 44.52
C HIS A 143 -27.82 -32.82 44.65
N PHE A 144 -27.57 -32.06 43.58
CA PHE A 144 -28.14 -30.71 43.48
C PHE A 144 -29.62 -30.83 43.15
N GLU A 145 -30.47 -30.66 44.16
CA GLU A 145 -31.90 -30.45 43.97
C GLU A 145 -32.11 -29.03 43.42
N PRO A 146 -32.72 -28.84 42.23
CA PRO A 146 -33.05 -27.50 41.75
C PRO A 146 -34.10 -26.94 42.71
N ASN A 147 -33.74 -25.94 43.52
CA ASN A 147 -34.72 -25.26 44.35
C ASN A 147 -35.76 -24.63 43.41
N GLY A 148 -36.97 -25.18 43.42
CA GLY A 148 -38.12 -24.70 42.67
C GLY A 148 -38.84 -23.52 43.36
N ASP A 149 -38.20 -22.89 44.33
CA ASP A 149 -38.76 -21.75 45.05
C ASP A 149 -38.43 -20.44 44.31
N ASP A 150 -39.41 -19.53 44.32
CA ASP A 150 -39.21 -18.14 43.91
C ASP A 150 -38.02 -17.53 44.65
N ALA A 151 -37.17 -16.82 43.90
CA ALA A 151 -35.93 -16.23 44.40
C ALA A 151 -36.18 -15.50 45.72
N THR A 152 -35.50 -15.96 46.77
CA THR A 152 -35.60 -15.36 48.09
C THR A 152 -35.23 -13.87 48.02
N PRO A 153 -35.75 -13.01 48.92
CA PRO A 153 -35.42 -11.59 48.91
C PRO A 153 -33.90 -11.31 48.94
N GLU A 154 -33.11 -12.21 49.54
CA GLU A 154 -31.65 -12.13 49.57
C GLU A 154 -31.02 -12.41 48.18
N GLU A 155 -31.57 -13.35 47.42
CA GLU A 155 -31.13 -13.66 46.05
C GLU A 155 -31.49 -12.53 45.07
N GLN A 156 -32.66 -11.92 45.21
CA GLN A 156 -33.04 -10.73 44.43
C GLN A 156 -32.12 -9.54 44.73
N HIS A 157 -31.75 -9.35 46.01
CA HIS A 157 -30.79 -8.32 46.39
C HIS A 157 -29.39 -8.60 45.81
N LYS A 158 -28.93 -9.86 45.86
CA LYS A 158 -27.65 -10.28 45.24
C LYS A 158 -27.67 -10.07 43.72
N GLU A 159 -28.77 -10.38 43.05
CA GLU A 159 -28.94 -10.16 41.61
C GLU A 159 -28.92 -8.66 41.26
N PHE A 160 -29.60 -7.83 42.04
CA PHE A 160 -29.57 -6.37 41.89
C PHE A 160 -28.14 -5.82 42.05
N MET A 161 -27.42 -6.26 43.08
CA MET A 161 -26.03 -5.88 43.31
C MET A 161 -25.12 -6.37 42.17
N ALA A 162 -25.32 -7.58 41.67
CA ALA A 162 -24.57 -8.10 40.52
C ALA A 162 -24.83 -7.28 39.23
N LYS A 163 -26.07 -6.87 38.98
CA LYS A 163 -26.43 -5.98 37.86
C LYS A 163 -25.78 -4.61 37.98
N LEU A 164 -25.78 -4.01 39.17
CA LEU A 164 -25.11 -2.73 39.43
C LEU A 164 -23.59 -2.82 39.23
N VAL A 165 -22.95 -3.85 39.80
CA VAL A 165 -21.50 -4.07 39.65
C VAL A 165 -21.15 -4.30 38.19
N THR A 166 -21.93 -5.09 37.46
CA THR A 166 -21.71 -5.33 36.03
C THR A 166 -21.82 -4.04 35.21
N LYS A 167 -22.85 -3.22 35.48
CA LYS A 167 -23.01 -1.92 34.80
C LYS A 167 -21.84 -0.98 35.10
N LEU A 168 -21.36 -0.94 36.34
CA LEU A 168 -20.21 -0.14 36.74
C LEU A 168 -18.91 -0.60 36.07
N VAL A 169 -18.62 -1.91 36.08
CA VAL A 169 -17.42 -2.47 35.44
C VAL A 169 -17.44 -2.19 33.94
N TYR A 170 -18.59 -2.35 33.28
CA TYR A 170 -18.74 -2.05 31.87
C TYR A 170 -18.44 -0.58 31.55
N THR A 171 -19.02 0.36 32.30
CA THR A 171 -18.78 1.79 32.07
C THR A 171 -17.35 2.19 32.41
N CYS A 172 -16.76 1.66 33.49
CA CYS A 172 -15.36 1.89 33.83
C CYS A 172 -14.42 1.39 32.73
N ASN A 173 -14.64 0.18 32.21
CA ASN A 173 -13.84 -0.37 31.11
C ASN A 173 -13.98 0.46 29.83
N HIS A 174 -15.20 0.92 29.52
CA HIS A 174 -15.43 1.79 28.38
C HIS A 174 -14.67 3.12 28.52
N LEU A 175 -14.76 3.80 29.67
CA LEU A 175 -14.03 5.03 29.94
C LEU A 175 -12.51 4.84 29.89
N GLN A 176 -12.02 3.71 30.39
CA GLN A 176 -10.60 3.38 30.32
C GLN A 176 -10.13 3.19 28.87
N SER A 177 -10.95 2.58 28.01
CA SER A 177 -10.66 2.43 26.59
C SER A 177 -10.64 3.77 25.84
N GLU A 178 -11.58 4.67 26.17
CA GLU A 178 -11.63 6.03 25.59
C GLU A 178 -10.39 6.83 25.99
N LEU A 179 -9.96 6.75 27.26
CA LEU A 179 -8.75 7.42 27.72
C LEU A 179 -7.50 6.88 26.99
N ALA A 180 -7.39 5.56 26.82
CA ALA A 180 -6.28 4.94 26.11
C ALA A 180 -6.26 5.35 24.61
N ASN A 181 -7.44 5.48 24.00
CA ASN A 181 -7.59 5.93 22.62
C ASN A 181 -7.16 7.39 22.46
N LEU A 182 -7.61 8.29 23.35
CA LEU A 182 -7.17 9.69 23.37
C LEU A 182 -5.66 9.81 23.56
N GLN A 183 -5.08 9.05 24.50
CA GLN A 183 -3.62 9.03 24.68
C GLN A 183 -2.87 8.53 23.45
N ARG A 184 -3.45 7.59 22.69
CA ARG A 184 -2.88 7.12 21.42
C ARG A 184 -2.99 8.22 20.35
N ALA A 185 -4.13 8.87 20.23
CA ALA A 185 -4.34 9.98 19.29
C ALA A 185 -3.35 11.13 19.54
N VAL A 186 -3.16 11.52 20.80
CA VAL A 186 -2.18 12.55 21.18
C VAL A 186 -0.75 12.15 20.83
N ARG A 187 -0.36 10.89 21.07
CA ARG A 187 0.98 10.40 20.69
C ARG A 187 1.20 10.41 19.18
N ASN A 188 0.21 9.97 18.40
CA ASN A 188 0.27 9.99 16.95
C ASN A 188 0.38 11.42 16.40
N HIS A 189 -0.34 12.37 17.00
CA HIS A 189 -0.22 13.77 16.62
C HIS A 189 1.16 14.34 16.96
N LYS A 190 1.72 13.98 18.12
CA LYS A 190 3.07 14.36 18.52
C LYS A 190 4.14 13.83 17.56
N THR A 191 4.05 12.57 17.14
CA THR A 191 4.98 12.00 16.15
C THR A 191 4.83 12.66 14.78
N GLN A 192 3.61 12.95 14.34
CA GLN A 192 3.38 13.69 13.09
C GLN A 192 3.96 15.10 13.13
N HIS A 193 3.81 15.80 14.25
CA HIS A 193 4.41 17.13 14.45
C HIS A 193 5.93 17.06 14.50
N GLU A 194 6.51 16.08 15.22
CA GLU A 194 7.96 15.86 15.26
C GLU A 194 8.50 15.56 13.85
N ASP A 195 7.89 14.66 13.09
CA ASP A 195 8.27 14.35 11.70
C ASP A 195 8.15 15.57 10.77
N ALA A 196 7.08 16.36 10.92
CA ALA A 196 6.88 17.61 10.18
C ALA A 196 7.88 18.71 10.56
N THR A 197 8.52 18.60 11.74
CA THR A 197 9.60 19.51 12.18
C THR A 197 10.96 19.04 11.67
N TRP A 198 11.21 17.73 11.62
CA TRP A 198 12.46 17.15 11.10
C TRP A 198 12.60 17.23 9.58
N ALA A 199 11.51 17.16 8.81
CA ALA A 199 11.55 17.25 7.35
C ALA A 199 12.10 18.60 6.82
N PRO A 200 11.68 19.77 7.37
CA PRO A 200 12.33 21.06 7.11
C PRO A 200 13.79 21.12 7.54
N ASP A 201 14.13 20.64 8.74
CA ASP A 201 15.51 20.68 9.26
C ASP A 201 16.48 19.85 8.42
N ALA A 202 16.03 18.71 7.87
CA ALA A 202 16.80 17.91 6.92
C ALA A 202 17.02 18.64 5.59
N CYS A 203 16.00 19.37 5.09
CA CYS A 203 16.15 20.21 3.89
C CYS A 203 17.10 21.38 4.14
N VAL A 204 17.08 21.98 5.33
CA VAL A 204 18.00 23.06 5.71
C VAL A 204 19.45 22.53 5.80
N GLN A 205 19.67 21.35 6.37
CA GLN A 205 21.01 20.73 6.42
C GLN A 205 21.54 20.35 5.02
N ASP A 206 20.68 19.90 4.11
CA ASP A 206 21.06 19.61 2.71
C ASP A 206 21.44 20.91 1.95
N LEU A 207 20.86 22.05 2.33
CA LEU A 207 21.26 23.37 1.83
C LEU A 207 22.55 23.94 2.47
N GLU A 208 22.90 23.53 3.70
CA GLU A 208 24.13 23.97 4.38
C GLU A 208 25.39 23.22 3.93
N HIS A 209 25.27 22.12 3.18
CA HIS A 209 26.41 21.50 2.52
C HIS A 209 26.76 22.23 1.21
N PRO A 210 27.98 22.79 1.07
CA PRO A 210 28.36 23.49 -0.16
C PRO A 210 28.52 22.49 -1.32
N PRO A 211 28.08 22.85 -2.55
CA PRO A 211 28.45 22.11 -3.75
C PRO A 211 29.96 22.07 -3.83
N ARG A 212 30.51 20.86 -3.91
CA ARG A 212 31.93 20.65 -4.23
C ARG A 212 32.26 21.48 -5.48
N PRO A 213 33.30 22.33 -5.46
CA PRO A 213 33.52 23.27 -6.53
C PRO A 213 34.02 22.53 -7.75
N ASP A 214 33.15 22.36 -8.74
CA ASP A 214 33.55 22.27 -10.13
C ASP A 214 32.64 23.14 -10.99
N ALA A 215 33.28 23.80 -11.95
CA ALA A 215 32.90 25.11 -12.49
C ALA A 215 31.53 25.19 -13.20
N GLY A 216 30.81 26.29 -12.97
CA GLY A 216 29.75 26.77 -13.86
C GLY A 216 28.60 27.45 -13.13
N ALA A 217 28.52 28.78 -13.23
CA ALA A 217 27.51 29.61 -12.59
C ALA A 217 26.06 29.18 -12.89
N SER A 218 25.26 28.97 -11.84
CA SER A 218 23.81 29.16 -11.88
C SER A 218 23.31 29.56 -10.48
N SER A 219 22.77 30.78 -10.38
CA SER A 219 22.20 31.36 -9.16
C SER A 219 20.96 30.56 -8.72
N SER A 220 21.05 29.81 -7.62
CA SER A 220 19.95 29.02 -7.04
C SER A 220 19.27 29.71 -5.85
N ALA A 221 19.02 31.01 -5.91
CA ALA A 221 18.16 31.67 -4.93
C ALA A 221 16.68 31.44 -5.31
N PRO A 222 15.82 30.88 -4.43
CA PRO A 222 14.41 30.69 -4.74
C PRO A 222 13.74 32.04 -4.95
N SER A 223 12.90 32.14 -5.99
CA SER A 223 12.16 33.37 -6.31
C SER A 223 11.12 33.66 -5.23
N SER A 224 10.89 34.94 -4.90
CA SER A 224 9.86 35.40 -3.95
C SER A 224 8.49 34.76 -4.19
N ARG A 225 8.12 34.49 -5.45
CA ARG A 225 6.84 33.86 -5.81
C ARG A 225 6.77 32.39 -5.36
N GLN A 226 7.87 31.66 -5.41
CA GLN A 226 7.92 30.27 -4.94
C GLN A 226 7.82 30.19 -3.42
N LEU A 227 8.30 31.21 -2.71
CA LEU A 227 8.16 31.27 -1.25
C LEU A 227 6.68 31.52 -0.87
N GLU A 228 6.02 32.43 -1.57
CA GLU A 228 4.61 32.76 -1.37
C GLU A 228 3.68 31.57 -1.65
N GLU A 229 3.90 30.86 -2.77
CA GLU A 229 3.15 29.62 -3.07
C GLU A 229 3.37 28.51 -2.02
N ARG A 230 4.57 28.43 -1.41
CA ARG A 230 4.88 27.47 -0.35
C ARG A 230 4.22 27.84 0.97
N VAL A 231 4.13 29.13 1.30
CA VAL A 231 3.42 29.63 2.49
C VAL A 231 1.92 29.37 2.37
N ASP A 232 1.33 29.64 1.20
CA ASP A 232 -0.09 29.36 0.94
C ASP A 232 -0.39 27.85 1.05
N HIS A 233 0.51 27.00 0.56
CA HIS A 233 0.38 25.55 0.67
C HIS A 233 0.41 25.05 2.13
N VAL A 234 1.31 25.60 2.96
CA VAL A 234 1.39 25.26 4.40
C VAL A 234 0.15 25.75 5.15
N GLY A 235 -0.35 26.94 4.83
CA GLY A 235 -1.61 27.46 5.39
C GLY A 235 -2.81 26.58 5.05
N ALA A 236 -2.88 26.06 3.83
CA ALA A 236 -3.92 25.12 3.41
C ALA A 236 -3.83 23.76 4.12
N MET A 237 -2.62 23.25 4.38
CA MET A 237 -2.41 22.01 5.12
C MET A 237 -2.77 22.11 6.61
N LEU A 238 -2.62 23.30 7.21
CA LEU A 238 -2.90 23.53 8.63
C LEU A 238 -4.39 23.69 8.96
N GLY A 239 -5.22 23.99 7.96
CA GLY A 239 -6.67 24.12 8.12
C GLY A 239 -7.10 25.28 9.04
N ASP A 240 -8.42 25.46 9.21
CA ASP A 240 -8.95 26.51 10.09
C ASP A 240 -8.95 26.04 11.56
N ILE A 241 -7.86 26.39 12.26
CA ILE A 241 -7.58 26.07 13.66
C ILE A 241 -8.65 26.62 14.63
N SER A 242 -9.56 27.51 14.17
CA SER A 242 -10.64 28.07 14.98
C SER A 242 -11.85 27.14 15.17
N THR A 243 -11.92 26.00 14.47
CA THR A 243 -13.04 25.02 14.59
C THR A 243 -12.89 24.01 15.73
N PHE A 244 -12.00 24.26 16.70
CA PHE A 244 -11.87 23.43 17.90
C PHE A 244 -13.07 23.64 18.85
N ALA A 245 -14.18 22.97 18.60
CA ALA A 245 -15.30 22.92 19.54
C ALA A 245 -14.86 22.20 20.82
N ALA A 246 -14.93 22.89 21.96
CA ALA A 246 -14.60 22.32 23.26
C ALA A 246 -15.46 21.07 23.56
N PRO A 247 -14.88 19.93 23.99
CA PRO A 247 -15.65 18.72 24.28
C PRO A 247 -16.55 18.89 25.53
N THR A 248 -17.86 19.01 25.34
CA THR A 248 -18.85 19.09 26.43
C THR A 248 -19.46 17.73 26.83
N THR A 249 -18.84 16.61 26.42
CA THR A 249 -19.48 15.29 26.49
C THR A 249 -19.28 14.56 27.82
N ILE A 250 -18.13 14.72 28.48
CA ILE A 250 -17.83 13.97 29.71
C ILE A 250 -18.55 14.57 30.94
N SER A 251 -18.59 15.90 31.02
CA SER A 251 -19.28 16.61 32.13
C SER A 251 -20.79 16.37 32.12
N SER A 252 -21.40 16.33 30.93
CA SER A 252 -22.84 16.06 30.77
C SER A 252 -23.20 14.61 31.13
N GLN A 253 -22.38 13.62 30.74
CA GLN A 253 -22.60 12.21 31.11
C GLN A 253 -22.46 11.97 32.62
N LEU A 254 -21.48 12.60 33.26
CA LEU A 254 -21.27 12.49 34.71
C LEU A 254 -22.43 13.16 35.48
N HIS A 255 -22.95 14.28 34.96
CA HIS A 255 -24.13 14.94 35.52
C HIS A 255 -25.37 14.05 35.42
N THR A 256 -25.63 13.43 34.27
CA THR A 256 -26.76 12.50 34.08
C THR A 256 -26.71 11.35 35.08
N LEU A 257 -25.56 10.68 35.21
CA LEU A 257 -25.38 9.57 36.15
C LEU A 257 -25.62 10.00 37.61
N LYS A 258 -25.10 11.17 38.00
CA LYS A 258 -25.33 11.74 39.34
C LYS A 258 -26.81 11.99 39.62
N THR A 259 -27.55 12.47 38.61
CA THR A 259 -28.98 12.78 38.75
C THR A 259 -29.82 11.51 38.87
N GLU A 260 -29.47 10.45 38.12
CA GLU A 260 -30.13 9.14 38.22
C GLU A 260 -29.91 8.49 39.59
N VAL A 261 -28.72 8.64 40.19
CA VAL A 261 -28.43 8.11 41.53
C VAL A 261 -29.19 8.86 42.64
N GLN A 262 -29.49 10.15 42.45
CA GLN A 262 -30.24 10.96 43.42
C GLN A 262 -31.76 10.85 43.33
N GLN A 263 -32.30 10.24 42.27
CA GLN A 263 -33.73 9.96 42.10
C GLN A 263 -34.15 8.59 42.66
N LEU A 264 -33.20 7.86 43.25
CA LEU A 264 -33.40 6.63 44.02
C LEU A 264 -33.58 6.97 45.52
#